data_AF-A0A9D6PP21-F1
#
_entry.id   AF-A0A9D6PP21-F1
#
_cell.length_a   1.000
_cell.length_b   1.000
_cell.length_c   1.000
_cell.angle_alpha   90.00
_cell.angle_beta   90.00
_cell.angle_gamma   90.00
#
_symmetry.space_group_name_H-M   'P 1'
#
loop_
_entity.id
_entity.type
_entity.pdbx_description
1 polymer ?
#
loop_
_entity_poly.entity_id
_entity_poly.type
_entity_poly.pdbx_seq_one_letter_code
_entity_poly.pdbx_strand_id
1 'polypeptide(L)' 'ALAENPGAAEAPNQVSALLDNATLSALNYRVIGSKEEPKDVARDFLRKKGILK' A
#
# COMPACT_ATOMS: atom_id res chain seq x y z
N ALA A 1 11.45 15.58 -7.93
CA ALA A 1 10.79 14.28 -7.70
C ALA A 1 11.16 13.63 -6.35
N LEU A 2 12.42 13.26 -6.06
CA LEU A 2 12.86 12.90 -4.68
C LEU A 2 13.72 14.01 -4.03
N ALA A 3 14.45 14.77 -4.85
CA ALA A 3 15.32 15.87 -4.39
C ALA A 3 14.56 17.03 -3.73
N GLU A 4 13.27 17.20 -4.02
CA GLU A 4 12.43 18.29 -3.48
C GLU A 4 11.73 17.90 -2.17
N ASN A 5 11.73 16.62 -1.81
CA ASN A 5 11.16 16.13 -0.56
C ASN A 5 11.90 14.86 -0.12
N PRO A 6 13.11 14.99 0.47
CA PRO A 6 13.96 13.85 0.79
C PRO A 6 13.30 12.86 1.77
N GLY A 7 12.37 13.31 2.62
CA GLY A 7 11.57 12.43 3.49
C GLY A 7 10.48 11.63 2.76
N ALA A 8 10.14 11.99 1.52
CA ALA A 8 9.15 11.27 0.72
C ALA A 8 9.63 9.86 0.30
N ALA A 9 10.91 9.54 0.45
CA ALA A 9 11.44 8.19 0.20
C ALA A 9 11.12 7.20 1.34
N GLU A 10 10.92 7.68 2.57
CA GLU A 10 10.78 6.81 3.74
C GLU A 10 9.46 6.02 3.70
N ALA A 11 8.35 6.69 3.38
CA ALA A 11 7.05 6.05 3.33
C ALA A 11 6.94 4.97 2.22
N PRO A 12 7.37 5.21 0.96
CA PRO A 12 7.41 4.18 -0.08
C PRO A 12 8.29 2.98 0.30
N ASN A 13 9.44 3.20 0.95
CA ASN A 13 10.31 2.11 1.40
C ASN A 13 9.64 1.25 2.48
N GLN A 14 8.96 1.87 3.45
CA GLN A 14 8.17 1.16 4.46
C GLN A 14 7.03 0.36 3.85
N VAL A 15 6.31 0.92 2.87
CA VAL A 15 5.23 0.22 2.17
C VAL A 15 5.78 -0.95 1.36
N SER A 16 6.89 -0.76 0.64
CA SER A 16 7.52 -1.80 -0.18
C SER A 16 7.90 -3.05 0.65
N ALA A 17 8.46 -2.84 1.84
CA ALA A 17 8.83 -3.92 2.76
C ALA A 17 7.63 -4.76 3.25
N LEU A 18 6.39 -4.24 3.14
CA LEU A 18 5.17 -4.93 3.56
C LEU A 18 4.44 -5.62 2.40
N LEU A 19 4.89 -5.44 1.15
CA LEU A 19 4.23 -5.95 -0.06
C LEU A 19 4.92 -7.23 -0.57
N ASP A 20 4.98 -8.26 0.27
CA ASP A 20 5.40 -9.58 -0.18
C ASP A 20 4.39 -10.20 -1.18
N ASN A 21 4.78 -11.30 -1.82
CA ASN A 21 3.96 -11.96 -2.85
C ASN A 21 2.58 -12.38 -2.34
N ALA A 22 2.49 -12.85 -1.09
CA ALA A 22 1.23 -13.29 -0.50
C ALA A 22 0.31 -12.08 -0.26
N THR A 23 0.86 -10.99 0.28
CA THR A 23 0.15 -9.74 0.53
C THR A 23 -0.34 -9.13 -0.78
N LEU A 24 0.52 -9.02 -1.80
CA LEU A 24 0.13 -8.51 -3.11
C LEU A 24 -0.96 -9.36 -3.77
N SER A 25 -0.86 -10.69 -3.67
CA SER A 25 -1.89 -11.60 -4.20
C SER A 25 -3.24 -11.37 -3.50
N ALA A 26 -3.25 -11.22 -2.18
CA ALA A 26 -4.46 -10.96 -1.42
C ALA A 26 -5.09 -9.59 -1.76
N LEU A 27 -4.26 -8.54 -1.88
CA LEU A 27 -4.75 -7.20 -2.28
C LEU A 27 -5.30 -7.21 -3.70
N ASN A 28 -4.63 -7.91 -4.63
CA ASN A 28 -5.12 -8.06 -6.01
C ASN A 28 -6.42 -8.86 -6.08
N TYR A 29 -6.60 -9.88 -5.22
CA TYR A 29 -7.86 -10.61 -5.15
C TYR A 29 -9.02 -9.72 -4.68
N ARG A 30 -8.78 -8.82 -3.71
CA ARG A 30 -9.80 -7.86 -3.28
C ARG A 30 -10.27 -6.97 -4.43
N VAL A 31 -9.33 -6.47 -5.23
CA VAL A 31 -9.66 -5.62 -6.38
C VAL A 31 -10.31 -6.40 -7.52
N ILE A 32 -9.68 -7.49 -7.97
CA ILE A 32 -10.11 -8.19 -9.21
C ILE A 32 -11.24 -9.19 -8.92
N GLY A 33 -11.10 -9.95 -7.83
CA GLY A 33 -12.02 -11.00 -7.41
C GLY A 33 -13.24 -10.45 -6.68
N SER A 34 -13.02 -9.61 -5.67
CA SER A 34 -14.10 -9.03 -4.85
C SER A 34 -14.64 -7.70 -5.38
N LYS A 35 -14.04 -7.16 -6.45
CA LYS A 35 -14.45 -5.88 -7.09
C LYS A 35 -14.43 -4.68 -6.13
N GLU A 36 -13.56 -4.70 -5.12
CA GLU A 36 -13.34 -3.55 -4.26
C GLU A 36 -12.57 -2.45 -5.01
N GLU A 37 -12.88 -1.19 -4.70
CA GLU A 37 -12.19 -0.03 -5.28
C GLU A 37 -10.70 -0.01 -4.88
N PRO A 38 -9.75 0.08 -5.84
CA PRO A 38 -8.31 0.01 -5.55
C PRO A 38 -7.84 1.01 -4.50
N LYS A 39 -8.38 2.25 -4.54
CA LYS A 39 -8.05 3.31 -3.58
C LYS A 39 -8.46 2.96 -2.15
N ASP A 40 -9.57 2.26 -1.99
CA ASP A 40 -10.14 1.92 -0.69
C ASP A 40 -9.41 0.71 -0.10
N VAL A 41 -9.06 -0.26 -0.95
CA VAL A 41 -8.16 -1.38 -0.59
C VAL A 41 -6.79 -0.86 -0.13
N ALA A 42 -6.20 0.10 -0.86
CA ALA A 42 -4.92 0.70 -0.47
C ALA A 42 -5.02 1.48 0.85
N ARG A 43 -6.07 2.31 1.03
CA ARG A 43 -6.30 3.04 2.29
C ARG A 43 -6.47 2.10 3.47
N ASP A 44 -7.27 1.06 3.32
CA ASP A 44 -7.51 0.06 4.37
C ASP A 44 -6.21 -0.68 4.72
N PHE A 45 -5.42 -1.10 3.72
CA PHE A 45 -4.13 -1.72 3.94
C PHE A 45 -3.17 -0.82 4.73
N LEU A 46 -3.01 0.44 4.31
CA LEU A 46 -2.11 1.39 4.98
C LEU A 46 -2.56 1.71 6.41
N ARG A 47 -3.88 1.78 6.66
CA ARG A 47 -4.44 1.94 8.02
C ARG A 47 -4.18 0.74 8.91
N LYS A 48 -4.43 -0.47 8.41
CA LYS A 48 -4.17 -1.72 9.15
C LYS A 48 -2.69 -1.90 9.52
N LYS A 49 -1.78 -1.35 8.71
CA LYS A 49 -0.34 -1.35 8.98
C LYS A 49 0.14 -0.16 9.82
N GLY A 50 -0.75 0.76 10.20
CA GLY A 50 -0.43 1.93 11.00
C GLY A 50 0.33 3.04 10.25
N ILE A 51 0.40 2.97 8.92
CA ILE A 51 1.11 3.94 8.07
C ILE A 51 0.22 5.17 7.82
N LEU A 52 -1.09 4.95 7.66
CA LEU A 52 -2.08 6.00 7.43
C LEU A 52 -3.08 6.05 8.60
N LYS A 53 -3.49 7.25 9.03
CA LYS A 53 -4.52 7.45 10.07
C LYS A 53 -5.96 7.41 9.49
#